data_AF-A0A7X2D8S6-F1
#
_entry.id   AF-A0A7X2D8S6-F1
#
_cell.length_a   1.000
_cell.length_b   1.000
_cell.length_c   1.000
_cell.angle_alpha   90.00
_cell.angle_beta   90.00
_cell.angle_gamma   90.00
#
_symmetry.space_group_name_H-M   'P 1'
#
loop_
_entity.id
_entity.type
_entity.pdbx_description
1 polymer ?
#
loop_
_entity_poly.entity_id
_entity_poly.type
_entity_poly.pdbx_seq_one_letter_code
_entity_poly.pdbx_strand_id
1 'polypeptide(L)'
;MPKKTGLGDNPLDWIADTSKQSKDKPKNQSSEPINFHTPAVPKFRSFEVKLSILLRENQLGFLEKLTREIMTSRDSGNKKERITKNTIIRTLIDALKDLDINKTNIPNETELLKRIREKINP
;
A
#
# COMPACT_ATOMS: atom_id res chain seq x y z
N MET A 1 -26.42 -0.70 -56.61
CA MET A 1 -26.32 -1.73 -55.53
C MET A 1 -25.74 -1.05 -54.29
N PRO A 2 -26.46 -1.00 -53.16
CA PRO A 2 -25.95 -0.36 -51.94
C PRO A 2 -24.91 -1.26 -51.26
N LYS A 3 -23.83 -0.66 -50.77
CA LYS A 3 -22.71 -1.36 -50.11
C LYS A 3 -23.16 -1.85 -48.73
N LYS A 4 -23.00 -3.15 -48.45
CA LYS A 4 -23.19 -3.72 -47.11
C LYS A 4 -22.05 -3.27 -46.20
N THR A 5 -22.32 -2.36 -45.27
CA THR A 5 -21.44 -2.08 -44.12
C THR A 5 -21.63 -3.19 -43.08
N GLY A 6 -20.55 -3.87 -42.71
CA GLY A 6 -20.56 -5.03 -41.80
C GLY A 6 -20.86 -4.74 -40.33
N LEU A 7 -21.32 -3.52 -40.03
CA LEU A 7 -21.71 -3.07 -38.71
C LEU A 7 -23.15 -2.57 -38.90
N GLY A 8 -24.13 -3.33 -38.39
CA GLY A 8 -25.56 -3.06 -38.58
C GLY A 8 -25.98 -1.65 -38.14
N ASP A 9 -27.23 -1.29 -38.45
CA ASP A 9 -27.70 0.10 -38.55
C ASP A 9 -27.56 1.01 -37.30
N ASN A 10 -27.18 0.51 -36.11
CA ASN A 10 -26.73 1.36 -34.99
C ASN A 10 -25.91 0.59 -33.93
N PRO A 11 -24.57 0.80 -33.84
CA PRO A 11 -23.71 0.09 -32.88
C PRO A 11 -23.79 0.59 -31.42
N LEU A 12 -24.56 1.65 -31.14
CA LEU A 12 -24.70 2.25 -29.80
C LEU A 12 -26.05 2.01 -29.10
N ASP A 13 -26.97 1.26 -29.72
CA ASP A 13 -28.32 1.03 -29.17
C ASP A 13 -28.34 0.25 -27.83
N TRP A 14 -27.24 -0.45 -27.52
CA TRP A 14 -27.11 -1.21 -26.26
C TRP A 14 -26.70 -0.32 -25.06
N ILE A 15 -26.35 0.94 -25.29
CA ILE A 15 -25.92 1.87 -24.24
C ILE A 15 -27.14 2.66 -23.76
N ALA A 16 -27.66 2.31 -22.59
CA ALA A 16 -28.78 3.03 -21.98
C ALA A 16 -28.37 4.44 -21.55
N ASP A 17 -29.17 5.44 -21.91
CA ASP A 17 -28.98 6.85 -21.56
C ASP A 17 -29.15 7.09 -20.05
N THR A 18 -28.03 7.22 -19.35
CA THR A 18 -27.97 7.44 -17.89
C THR A 18 -28.37 8.84 -17.46
N SER A 19 -28.61 9.78 -18.39
CA SER A 19 -29.00 11.16 -18.07
C SER A 19 -30.44 11.30 -17.58
N LYS A 20 -31.29 10.27 -17.78
CA LYS A 20 -32.74 10.29 -17.49
C LYS A 20 -33.15 9.50 -16.24
N GLN A 21 -32.27 9.24 -15.28
CA GLN A 21 -32.72 8.79 -13.95
C GLN A 21 -33.21 9.99 -13.12
N SER A 22 -34.44 10.41 -13.42
CA SER A 22 -35.18 11.40 -12.65
C SER A 22 -35.60 10.84 -11.29
N LYS A 23 -35.24 11.58 -10.23
CA LYS A 23 -36.14 12.08 -9.18
C LYS A 23 -37.37 11.20 -8.89
N ASP A 24 -37.22 10.19 -8.04
CA ASP A 24 -38.26 9.77 -7.09
C ASP A 24 -37.70 8.76 -6.09
N LYS A 25 -37.45 9.22 -4.86
CA LYS A 25 -37.43 8.34 -3.67
C LYS A 25 -38.08 9.05 -2.50
N PRO A 26 -39.02 8.39 -1.78
CA PRO A 26 -39.73 8.97 -0.66
C PRO A 26 -38.83 9.15 0.57
N LYS A 27 -39.08 10.24 1.32
CA LYS A 27 -38.48 10.57 2.61
C LYS A 27 -39.10 9.69 3.72
N ASN A 28 -38.29 9.40 4.75
CA ASN A 28 -38.57 8.75 6.05
C ASN A 28 -38.46 7.22 6.09
N GLN A 29 -37.36 6.70 6.66
CA GLN A 29 -37.24 6.40 8.10
C GLN A 29 -35.78 6.00 8.38
N SER A 30 -35.15 6.71 9.30
CA SER A 30 -33.82 6.41 9.82
C SER A 30 -33.88 5.15 10.69
N SER A 31 -33.61 3.99 10.11
CA SER A 31 -33.14 2.84 10.86
C SER A 31 -31.64 3.02 11.12
N GLU A 32 -31.29 3.13 12.39
CA GLU A 32 -29.91 3.20 12.85
C GLU A 32 -29.11 2.02 12.28
N PRO A 33 -27.89 2.25 11.75
CA PRO A 33 -27.04 1.13 11.38
C PRO A 33 -26.63 0.41 12.67
N ILE A 34 -27.07 -0.84 12.80
CA ILE A 34 -26.53 -1.78 13.79
C ILE A 34 -25.02 -1.88 13.51
N ASN A 35 -24.25 -1.16 14.31
CA ASN A 35 -22.79 -1.20 14.27
C ASN A 35 -22.38 -2.62 14.64
N PHE A 36 -22.04 -3.43 13.63
CA PHE A 36 -21.20 -4.60 13.85
C PHE A 36 -19.90 -4.10 14.47
N HIS A 37 -19.82 -4.15 15.80
CA HIS A 37 -18.58 -4.00 16.54
C HIS A 37 -17.69 -5.19 16.19
N THR A 38 -16.99 -5.09 15.05
CA THR A 38 -15.67 -5.69 14.97
C THR A 38 -14.88 -5.16 16.16
N PRO A 39 -14.13 -5.99 16.91
CA PRO A 39 -13.30 -5.50 18.00
C PRO A 39 -12.37 -4.44 17.41
N ALA A 40 -12.65 -3.19 17.79
CA ALA A 40 -11.94 -2.00 17.36
C ALA A 40 -10.56 -2.01 17.99
N VAL A 41 -9.69 -2.91 17.54
CA VAL A 41 -8.26 -2.70 17.67
C VAL A 41 -7.92 -1.70 16.57
N PRO A 42 -7.69 -0.41 16.90
CA PRO A 42 -7.33 0.57 15.89
C PRO A 42 -6.06 0.06 15.22
N LYS A 43 -6.11 -0.08 13.89
CA LYS A 43 -4.99 -0.50 13.04
C LYS A 43 -3.92 0.59 13.10
N PHE A 44 -3.13 0.55 14.18
CA PHE A 44 -2.13 1.52 14.61
C PHE A 44 -2.75 2.87 14.97
N ARG A 45 -2.63 3.32 16.23
CA ARG A 45 -2.53 4.76 16.51
C ARG A 45 -1.27 5.25 15.80
N SER A 46 -1.38 5.57 14.51
CA SER A 46 -0.34 6.28 13.79
C SER A 46 -0.17 7.61 14.49
N PHE A 47 0.96 7.79 15.16
CA PHE A 47 1.38 9.08 15.69
C PHE A 47 1.25 10.15 14.60
N GLU A 48 0.82 11.36 14.97
CA GLU A 48 0.56 12.51 14.09
C GLU A 48 1.77 12.98 13.26
N VAL A 49 2.95 12.41 13.47
CA VAL A 49 4.21 12.85 12.85
C VAL A 49 4.46 12.10 11.55
N LYS A 50 4.22 12.78 10.42
CA LYS A 50 4.68 12.33 9.10
C LYS A 50 6.20 12.48 9.02
N LEU A 51 6.92 11.36 9.00
CA LEU A 51 8.37 11.34 8.80
C LEU A 51 8.69 11.39 7.30
N SER A 52 9.32 12.48 6.85
CA SER A 52 9.89 12.59 5.51
C SER A 52 11.37 12.20 5.56
N ILE A 53 11.74 11.14 4.86
CA ILE A 53 13.12 10.65 4.80
C ILE A 53 13.66 10.91 3.39
N LEU A 54 14.85 11.51 3.30
CA LEU A 54 15.58 11.65 2.04
C LEU A 54 16.33 10.35 1.77
N LEU A 55 15.91 9.64 0.73
CA LEU A 55 16.56 8.42 0.26
C LEU A 55 17.33 8.69 -1.03
N ARG A 56 18.51 8.08 -1.15
CA ARG A 56 19.26 8.07 -2.41
C ARG A 56 18.52 7.26 -3.47
N GLU A 57 18.75 7.57 -4.73
CA GLU A 57 18.11 6.88 -5.85
C GLU A 57 18.37 5.36 -5.85
N ASN A 58 19.60 4.95 -5.52
CA ASN A 58 19.95 3.54 -5.37
C ASN A 58 19.19 2.83 -4.24
N GLN A 59 18.93 3.51 -3.12
CA GLN A 59 18.13 2.97 -2.02
C GLN A 59 16.66 2.83 -2.43
N LEU A 60 16.13 3.81 -3.16
CA LEU A 60 14.76 3.75 -3.67
C LEU A 60 14.58 2.62 -4.68
N GLY A 61 15.53 2.47 -5.61
CA GLY A 61 15.57 1.37 -6.58
C GLY A 61 15.66 0.00 -5.91
N PHE A 62 16.48 -0.13 -4.86
CA PHE A 62 16.53 -1.34 -4.04
C PHE A 62 15.17 -1.66 -3.39
N LEU A 63 14.54 -0.69 -2.72
CA LEU A 63 13.25 -0.89 -2.07
C LEU A 63 12.15 -1.27 -3.07
N GLU A 64 12.18 -0.70 -4.27
CA GLU A 64 11.24 -1.04 -5.32
C GLU A 64 11.42 -2.46 -5.85
N LYS A 65 12.66 -2.83 -6.17
CA LYS A 65 13.00 -4.18 -6.60
C LYS A 65 12.60 -5.22 -5.54
N LEU A 66 12.97 -4.98 -4.27
CA LEU A 66 12.61 -5.85 -3.16
C LEU A 66 11.10 -5.98 -2.98
N THR A 67 10.37 -4.87 -3.07
CA THR A 67 8.90 -4.89 -3.02
C THR A 67 8.33 -5.75 -4.14
N ARG A 68 8.82 -5.59 -5.38
CA ARG A 68 8.36 -6.38 -6.52
C ARG A 68 8.64 -7.86 -6.32
N GLU A 69 9.87 -8.22 -5.95
CA GLU A 69 10.30 -9.60 -5.73
C GLU A 69 9.42 -10.29 -4.68
N ILE A 70 9.23 -9.68 -3.51
CA ILE A 70 8.35 -10.20 -2.45
C ILE A 70 6.91 -10.34 -2.96
N MET A 71 6.39 -9.33 -3.66
CA MET A 71 5.00 -9.37 -4.13
C MET A 71 4.79 -10.46 -5.18
N THR A 72 5.79 -10.74 -6.03
CA THR A 72 5.73 -11.77 -7.08
C THR A 72 5.98 -13.19 -6.58
N SER A 73 6.78 -13.37 -5.53
CA SER A 73 7.16 -14.70 -5.03
C SER A 73 6.10 -15.35 -4.15
N ARG A 74 5.08 -14.60 -3.71
CA ARG A 74 4.05 -15.09 -2.79
C ARG A 74 3.00 -15.95 -3.49
N ASP A 75 2.75 -17.12 -2.92
CA ASP A 75 1.61 -17.98 -3.21
C ASP A 75 0.29 -17.40 -2.64
N SER A 76 -0.84 -18.01 -2.99
CA SER A 76 -2.16 -17.54 -2.56
C SER A 76 -2.35 -17.54 -1.04
N GLY A 77 -1.72 -18.48 -0.31
CA GLY A 77 -1.83 -18.57 1.16
C GLY A 77 -1.13 -17.42 1.89
N ASN A 78 -0.08 -16.83 1.29
CA ASN A 78 0.73 -15.77 1.89
C ASN A 78 0.35 -14.36 1.43
N LYS A 79 -0.74 -14.20 0.67
CA LYS A 79 -1.26 -12.89 0.21
C LYS A 79 -2.22 -12.24 1.23
N LYS A 80 -1.82 -12.14 2.50
CA LYS A 80 -2.64 -11.52 3.56
C LYS A 80 -2.73 -9.99 3.44
N GLU A 81 -1.61 -9.34 3.17
CA GLU A 81 -1.54 -7.89 2.97
C GLU A 81 -0.54 -7.49 1.89
N ARG A 82 -0.62 -6.26 1.39
CA ARG A 82 0.36 -5.73 0.44
C ARG A 82 1.62 -5.29 1.20
N ILE A 83 2.77 -5.85 0.83
CA ILE A 83 4.06 -5.36 1.29
C ILE A 83 4.42 -4.12 0.46
N THR A 84 4.71 -3.02 1.15
CA THR A 84 5.06 -1.72 0.57
C THR A 84 6.44 -1.28 1.05
N LYS A 85 7.03 -0.26 0.41
CA LYS A 85 8.28 0.37 0.85
C LYS A 85 8.22 0.76 2.34
N ASN A 86 7.11 1.34 2.79
CA ASN A 86 6.88 1.70 4.20
C ASN A 86 6.78 0.48 5.12
N THR A 87 6.25 -0.65 4.64
CA THR A 87 6.19 -1.88 5.43
C THR A 87 7.59 -2.45 5.61
N ILE A 88 8.39 -2.48 4.55
CA ILE A 88 9.80 -2.91 4.60
C ILE A 88 10.59 -2.04 5.58
N ILE A 89 10.49 -0.71 5.48
CA ILE A 89 11.20 0.22 6.39
C ILE A 89 10.81 -0.03 7.85
N ARG A 90 9.51 -0.20 8.14
CA ARG A 90 9.05 -0.52 9.51
C ARG A 90 9.62 -1.85 10.01
N THR A 91 9.57 -2.91 9.19
CA THR A 91 10.14 -4.21 9.58
C THR A 91 11.66 -4.17 9.77
N LEU A 92 12.37 -3.33 9.02
CA LEU A 92 13.81 -3.13 9.22
C LEU A 92 14.11 -2.40 10.54
N ILE A 93 13.31 -1.38 10.88
CA ILE A 93 13.42 -0.71 12.19
C ILE A 93 13.15 -1.72 13.32
N ASP A 94 12.10 -2.53 13.17
CA ASP A 94 11.78 -3.58 14.14
C ASP A 94 12.89 -4.63 14.27
N ALA A 95 13.58 -4.97 13.18
CA ALA A 95 14.72 -5.89 13.23
C ALA A 95 15.97 -5.26 13.87
N LEU A 96 16.18 -3.95 13.68
CA LEU A 96 17.36 -3.25 14.19
C LEU A 96 17.21 -2.77 15.64
N LYS A 97 15.98 -2.64 16.16
CA LYS A 97 15.74 -2.08 17.50
C LYS A 97 16.40 -2.90 18.62
N ASP A 98 16.51 -4.21 18.43
CA ASP A 98 17.06 -5.15 19.40
C ASP A 98 18.59 -5.34 19.21
N LEU A 99 19.19 -4.66 18.22
CA LEU A 99 20.61 -4.77 17.91
C LEU A 99 21.45 -3.92 18.88
N ASP A 100 22.27 -4.58 19.69
CA ASP A 100 23.19 -3.90 20.62
C ASP A 100 24.46 -3.42 19.90
N ILE A 101 24.35 -2.24 19.28
CA ILE A 101 25.47 -1.51 18.68
C ILE A 101 26.00 -0.45 19.65
N ASN A 102 27.32 -0.20 19.62
CA ASN A 102 27.90 0.93 20.35
C ASN A 102 27.42 2.26 19.72
N LYS A 103 26.62 3.02 20.48
CA LYS A 103 26.01 4.30 20.07
C LYS A 103 26.91 5.52 20.32
N THR A 104 28.04 5.35 21.01
CA THR A 104 28.92 6.46 21.38
C THR A 104 29.73 6.95 20.17
N ASN A 105 29.83 8.27 20.02
CA ASN A 105 30.71 8.95 19.06
C ASN A 105 30.62 8.39 17.64
N ILE A 106 29.41 8.26 17.08
CA ILE A 106 29.20 7.86 15.68
C ILE A 106 29.33 9.12 14.80
N PRO A 107 30.38 9.26 13.97
CA PRO A 107 30.65 10.48 13.24
C PRO A 107 29.82 10.64 11.95
N ASN A 108 29.41 9.54 11.30
CA ASN A 108 28.75 9.57 10.00
C ASN A 108 27.95 8.28 9.70
N GLU A 109 27.21 8.30 8.58
CA GLU A 109 26.40 7.17 8.09
C GLU A 109 27.27 5.91 7.82
N THR A 110 28.48 6.10 7.28
CA THR A 110 29.38 4.99 6.94
C THR A 110 29.81 4.18 8.16
N GLU A 111 30.18 4.87 9.25
CA GLU A 111 30.58 4.22 10.50
C GLU A 111 29.38 3.57 11.20
N LEU A 112 28.19 4.20 11.16
CA LEU A 112 26.97 3.56 11.66
C LEU A 112 26.68 2.25 10.93
N LEU A 113 26.75 2.27 9.59
CA LEU A 113 26.53 1.09 8.77
C LEU A 113 27.54 -0.02 9.07
N LYS A 114 28.81 0.35 9.27
CA LYS A 114 29.88 -0.60 9.66
C LYS A 114 29.53 -1.32 10.97
N ARG A 115 29.19 -0.57 12.03
CA ARG A 115 28.84 -1.15 13.35
C ARG A 115 27.58 -2.03 13.29
N ILE A 116 26.59 -1.65 12.48
CA ILE A 116 25.40 -2.48 12.26
C ILE A 116 25.78 -3.79 11.58
N ARG A 117 26.63 -3.74 10.54
CA ARG A 117 27.07 -4.93 9.79
C ARG A 117 27.86 -5.90 10.65
N GLU A 118 28.76 -5.40 11.49
CA GLU A 118 29.54 -6.21 12.44
C GLU A 118 28.66 -7.04 13.38
N LYS A 119 27.43 -6.60 13.66
CA LYS A 119 26.50 -7.33 14.52
C LYS A 119 25.57 -8.28 13.76
N ILE A 120 25.23 -7.97 12.51
CA ILE A 120 24.35 -8.83 11.68
C ILE A 120 25.11 -10.04 11.14
N ASN A 121 26.38 -9.85 10.78
CA ASN A 121 27.24 -10.90 10.26
C ASN A 121 28.60 -10.86 10.99
N PRO A 122 28.66 -11.36 12.23
CA PRO A 122 29.86 -11.32 13.07
C PRO A 122 31.00 -12.18 12.53
#